data_AF-A0A2P5C5N9-F1
#
_entry.id   AF-A0A2P5C5N9-F1
#
_cell.length_a   1.000
_cell.length_b   1.000
_cell.length_c   1.000
_cell.angle_alpha   90.00
_cell.angle_beta   90.00
_cell.angle_gamma   90.00
#
_symmetry.space_group_name_H-M   'P 1'
#
loop_
_entity.id
_entity.type
_entity.pdbx_description
1 polymer ?
#
loop_
_entity_poly.entity_id
_entity_poly.type
_entity_poly.pdbx_seq_one_letter_code
_entity_poly.pdbx_strand_id
1 'polypeptide(L)'
;MDYKLYIVEIKEVKTVSNREISCLEVGRREACWSPPSNGGFKLNVDAAINKDMRTMDFGAIIRDSKGEFIAALSKKIVGALSPEMAEAKAVGVALSWARYVGINL
;
A
#
# COMPACT_ATOMS: atom_id res chain seq x y z
N MET A 1 16.48 12.78 5.58
CA MET A 1 15.20 12.64 4.83
C MET A 1 14.10 13.07 5.77
N ASP A 2 13.53 14.23 5.51
CA ASP A 2 12.60 14.89 6.42
C ASP A 2 11.20 14.30 6.19
N TYR A 3 10.73 13.42 7.07
CA TYR A 3 9.40 12.82 7.00
C TYR A 3 8.35 13.83 7.47
N LYS A 4 8.22 14.96 6.75
CA LYS A 4 7.09 15.87 6.99
C LYS A 4 5.81 15.04 6.90
N LEU A 5 5.04 15.06 7.99
CA LEU A 5 3.71 14.49 8.12
C LEU A 5 2.84 15.07 6.99
N TYR A 6 2.74 14.35 5.88
CA TYR A 6 1.64 14.54 4.96
C TYR A 6 0.61 13.48 5.37
N ILE A 7 -0.22 13.84 6.34
CA ILE A 7 -1.56 13.26 6.40
C ILE A 7 -2.22 13.80 5.14
N VAL A 8 -2.07 13.08 4.03
CA VAL A 8 -2.85 13.35 2.83
C VAL A 8 -4.26 13.00 3.25
N GLU A 9 -5.07 14.03 3.48
CA GLU A 9 -6.51 13.95 3.48
C GLU A 9 -6.89 13.15 2.24
N ILE A 10 -7.33 11.91 2.45
CA ILE A 10 -7.68 11.01 1.36
C ILE A 10 -8.93 11.61 0.74
N LYS A 11 -8.75 12.40 -0.34
CA LYS A 11 -9.84 12.84 -1.18
C LYS A 11 -10.44 11.60 -1.81
N GLU A 12 -11.55 11.20 -1.21
CA GLU A 12 -12.40 10.07 -1.58
C GLU A 12 -11.62 8.80 -1.90
N VAL A 13 -11.49 7.94 -0.88
CA VAL A 13 -11.63 6.51 -1.17
C VAL A 13 -12.99 6.40 -1.83
N LYS A 14 -13.05 6.18 -3.15
CA LYS A 14 -14.23 5.53 -3.73
C LYS A 14 -14.30 4.22 -2.98
N THR A 15 -15.15 4.17 -1.97
CA THR A 15 -15.49 2.94 -1.28
C THR A 15 -15.96 2.02 -2.38
N VAL A 16 -15.06 1.16 -2.87
CA VAL A 16 -15.49 0.00 -3.62
C VAL A 16 -16.34 -0.70 -2.58
N SER A 17 -17.65 -0.69 -2.81
CA SER A 17 -18.64 -1.32 -1.94
C SER A 17 -18.04 -2.62 -1.43
N ASN A 18 -18.24 -2.93 -0.14
CA ASN A 18 -18.05 -4.26 0.43
C ASN A 18 -18.84 -5.28 -0.42
N ARG A 19 -18.35 -5.61 -1.61
CA ARG A 19 -18.58 -6.88 -2.24
C ARG A 19 -17.59 -7.73 -1.50
N GLU A 20 -18.13 -8.60 -0.66
CA GLU A 20 -17.42 -9.79 -0.21
C GLU A 20 -16.58 -10.27 -1.40
N ILE A 21 -15.25 -10.15 -1.29
CA ILE A 21 -14.37 -10.72 -2.29
C ILE A 21 -14.47 -12.23 -2.06
N SER A 22 -15.55 -12.84 -2.56
CA SER A 22 -15.65 -14.28 -2.67
C SER A 22 -14.82 -14.67 -3.89
N CYS A 23 -13.69 -15.30 -3.59
CA CYS A 23 -12.81 -15.87 -4.58
C CYS A 23 -13.56 -17.02 -5.28
N LEU A 24 -14.07 -16.75 -6.50
CA LEU A 24 -14.70 -17.78 -7.34
C LEU A 24 -13.61 -18.66 -7.97
N GLU A 25 -13.70 -19.96 -7.72
CA GLU A 25 -12.74 -20.96 -8.19
C GLU A 25 -12.78 -21.11 -9.71
N VAL A 26 -11.77 -20.59 -10.42
CA VAL A 26 -11.42 -21.04 -11.77
C VAL A 26 -9.91 -21.18 -11.88
N GLY A 27 -9.40 -22.41 -11.67
CA GLY A 27 -8.21 -23.00 -12.32
C GLY A 27 -6.83 -22.32 -12.22
N ARG A 28 -6.73 -21.08 -11.73
CA ARG A 28 -5.50 -20.37 -11.40
C ARG A 28 -5.60 -20.02 -9.92
N ARG A 29 -4.58 -20.39 -9.14
CA ARG A 29 -4.44 -19.98 -7.75
C ARG A 29 -4.22 -18.46 -7.71
N GLU A 30 -5.27 -17.69 -7.89
CA GLU A 30 -5.26 -16.28 -7.52
C GLU A 30 -5.16 -16.26 -5.99
N ALA A 31 -4.04 -15.74 -5.49
CA ALA A 31 -3.82 -15.58 -4.07
C ALA A 31 -4.84 -14.54 -3.56
N CYS A 32 -5.95 -15.04 -3.04
CA CYS A 32 -6.96 -14.24 -2.35
C CYS A 32 -6.25 -13.49 -1.21
N TRP A 33 -6.52 -12.19 -1.05
CA TRP A 33 -5.98 -11.45 0.07
C TRP A 33 -6.49 -12.07 1.38
N SER A 34 -5.58 -12.28 2.34
CA SER A 34 -5.90 -12.76 3.67
C SER A 34 -5.35 -11.80 4.73
N PRO A 35 -6.01 -11.66 5.89
CA PRO A 35 -5.45 -10.92 7.01
C PRO A 35 -4.17 -11.59 7.55
N PRO A 36 -3.31 -10.85 8.28
CA PRO A 36 -2.16 -11.43 8.97
C PRO A 36 -2.62 -12.31 10.15
N SER A 37 -1.67 -13.03 10.76
CA SER A 37 -1.92 -13.75 12.02
C SER A 37 -2.40 -12.81 13.12
N ASN A 38 -3.13 -13.35 14.10
CA ASN A 38 -3.71 -12.57 15.20
C ASN A 38 -2.67 -11.67 15.89
N GLY A 39 -3.01 -10.41 16.11
CA GLY A 39 -2.12 -9.40 16.69
C GLY A 39 -1.08 -8.83 15.72
N GLY A 40 -1.04 -9.27 14.47
CA GLY A 40 -0.17 -8.75 13.42
C GLY A 40 -0.80 -7.65 12.57
N PHE A 41 0.05 -7.01 11.77
CA PHE A 41 -0.33 -6.01 10.78
C PHE A 41 0.09 -6.46 9.38
N LYS A 42 -0.64 -6.04 8.35
CA LYS A 42 -0.27 -6.27 6.95
C LYS A 42 -0.18 -4.94 6.22
N LEU A 43 0.99 -4.70 5.64
CA LEU A 43 1.27 -3.56 4.77
C LEU A 43 1.12 -3.98 3.31
N ASN A 44 0.12 -3.45 2.61
CA ASN A 44 -0.05 -3.59 1.17
C ASN A 44 0.48 -2.34 0.49
N VAL A 45 1.30 -2.49 -0.56
CA VAL A 45 1.95 -1.39 -1.29
C VAL A 45 1.77 -1.64 -2.78
N ASP A 46 1.56 -0.57 -3.55
CA ASP A 46 1.50 -0.61 -5.01
C ASP A 46 2.06 0.69 -5.58
N ALA A 47 2.78 0.60 -6.71
CA ALA A 47 3.45 1.74 -7.33
C ALA A 47 3.10 1.87 -8.82
N ALA A 48 2.85 3.10 -9.24
CA ALA A 48 2.62 3.47 -10.63
C ALA A 48 3.75 4.38 -11.13
N ILE A 49 4.17 4.19 -12.38
CA ILE A 49 5.16 5.05 -13.03
C ILE A 49 4.48 5.95 -14.04
N ASN A 50 4.82 7.23 -13.99
CA ASN A 50 4.58 8.16 -15.08
C ASN A 50 5.87 8.37 -15.87
N LYS A 51 5.95 7.72 -17.03
CA LYS A 51 7.15 7.74 -17.90
C LYS A 51 7.40 9.13 -18.48
N ASP A 52 6.35 9.85 -18.87
CA ASP A 52 6.43 11.17 -19.47
C ASP A 52 7.05 12.19 -18.49
N MET A 53 6.61 12.12 -17.23
CA MET A 53 7.10 12.99 -16.15
C MET A 53 8.34 12.44 -15.43
N ARG A 54 8.82 11.23 -15.76
CA ARG A 54 9.92 10.53 -15.06
C ARG A 54 9.71 10.46 -13.54
N THR A 55 8.46 10.26 -13.13
CA THR A 55 8.06 10.17 -11.71
C THR A 55 7.41 8.82 -11.44
N MET A 56 7.36 8.45 -10.17
CA MET A 56 6.50 7.39 -9.67
C MET A 56 5.54 7.95 -8.62
N ASP A 57 4.37 7.37 -8.55
CA ASP A 57 3.42 7.51 -7.47
C ASP A 57 3.28 6.16 -6.78
N PHE A 58 3.04 6.14 -5.47
CA PHE A 58 2.74 4.89 -4.79
C PHE A 58 1.73 5.12 -3.67
N GLY A 59 0.99 4.04 -3.38
CA GLY A 59 0.07 3.95 -2.27
C GLY A 59 0.48 2.83 -1.32
N ALA A 60 0.24 3.01 -0.04
CA ALA A 60 0.37 1.96 0.95
C ALA A 60 -0.80 1.98 1.94
N ILE A 61 -1.25 0.80 2.37
CA ILE A 61 -2.32 0.61 3.36
C ILE A 61 -1.85 -0.39 4.41
N ILE A 62 -2.04 -0.05 5.68
CA ILE A 62 -1.85 -0.95 6.82
C ILE A 62 -3.23 -1.41 7.30
N ARG A 63 -3.38 -2.73 7.47
CA ARG A 63 -4.54 -3.35 8.10
C ARG A 63 -4.12 -4.24 9.26
N ASP A 64 -4.99 -4.40 10.24
CA ASP A 64 -4.76 -5.34 11.35
C ASP A 64 -5.21 -6.78 11.01
N SER A 65 -5.09 -7.67 11.99
CA SER A 65 -5.53 -9.08 11.89
C SER A 65 -7.03 -9.30 11.70
N LYS A 66 -7.87 -8.28 11.96
CA LYS A 66 -9.31 -8.30 11.66
C LYS A 66 -9.60 -7.76 10.25
N GLY A 67 -8.57 -7.29 9.54
CA GLY A 67 -8.69 -6.61 8.27
C GLY A 67 -9.16 -5.16 8.38
N GLU A 68 -9.20 -4.61 9.60
CA GLU A 68 -9.57 -3.22 9.87
C GLU A 68 -8.48 -2.28 9.37
N PHE A 69 -8.90 -1.14 8.83
CA PHE A 69 -8.00 -0.11 8.35
C PHE A 69 -7.30 0.59 9.52
N ILE A 70 -5.97 0.70 9.44
CA ILE A 70 -5.15 1.34 10.48
C ILE A 70 -4.56 2.65 9.97
N ALA A 71 -3.92 2.64 8.80
CA ALA A 71 -3.28 3.81 8.23
C ALA A 71 -3.10 3.67 6.71
N ALA A 72 -2.97 4.80 6.02
CA ALA A 72 -2.60 4.85 4.60
C ALA A 72 -1.54 5.93 4.32
N LEU A 73 -0.79 5.71 3.25
CA LEU A 73 0.21 6.62 2.70
C LEU A 73 0.01 6.74 1.19
N SER A 74 0.10 7.95 0.66
CA SER A 74 0.22 8.20 -0.77
C SER A 74 1.29 9.25 -1.01
N LYS A 75 2.22 8.98 -1.92
CA LYS A 75 3.36 9.87 -2.22
C LYS A 75 3.78 9.77 -3.68
N LYS A 76 4.20 10.92 -4.22
CA LYS A 76 4.94 11.04 -5.48
C LYS A 76 6.43 11.09 -5.19
N ILE A 77 7.23 10.34 -5.93
CA ILE A 77 8.69 10.34 -5.88
C ILE A 77 9.24 10.60 -7.28
N VAL A 78 10.21 11.50 -7.38
CA VAL A 78 10.96 11.70 -8.63
C VAL A 78 11.94 10.54 -8.81
N GLY A 79 11.95 9.96 -10.00
CA GLY A 79 12.90 8.91 -10.35
C GLY A 79 12.42 7.50 -10.04
N ALA A 80 11.84 6.85 -11.05
CA ALA A 80 11.81 5.41 -11.22
C ALA A 80 11.96 5.10 -12.71
N LEU A 81 12.85 4.16 -13.04
CA LEU A 81 13.17 3.82 -14.43
C LEU A 81 12.44 2.57 -14.91
N SER A 82 11.96 1.74 -13.99
CA SER A 82 11.20 0.52 -14.28
C SER A 82 10.18 0.23 -13.17
N PRO A 83 9.06 -0.47 -13.49
CA PRO A 83 8.04 -0.84 -12.50
C PRO A 83 8.61 -1.56 -11.28
N GLU A 84 9.56 -2.47 -11.47
CA GLU A 84 10.18 -3.25 -10.40
C GLU A 84 10.96 -2.34 -9.43
N MET A 85 11.64 -1.32 -9.96
CA MET A 85 12.33 -0.31 -9.16
C MET A 85 11.34 0.57 -8.39
N ALA A 86 10.19 0.91 -9.00
CA ALA A 86 9.16 1.69 -8.33
C ALA A 86 8.55 0.90 -7.16
N GLU A 87 8.20 -0.37 -7.36
CA GLU A 87 7.68 -1.25 -6.31
C GLU A 87 8.68 -1.40 -5.15
N ALA A 88 9.94 -1.69 -5.45
CA ALA A 88 10.98 -1.84 -4.43
C ALA A 88 11.18 -0.55 -3.61
N LYS A 89 11.19 0.61 -4.28
CA LYS A 89 11.27 1.92 -3.61
C LYS A 89 10.04 2.20 -2.76
N ALA A 90 8.85 1.93 -3.28
CA ALA A 90 7.59 2.13 -2.58
C ALA A 90 7.56 1.30 -1.28
N VAL A 91 7.95 0.02 -1.34
CA VAL A 91 8.04 -0.86 -0.17
C VAL A 91 9.03 -0.31 0.86
N GLY A 92 10.23 0.11 0.43
CA GLY A 92 11.24 0.66 1.35
C GLY A 92 10.77 1.93 2.08
N VAL A 93 10.09 2.83 1.36
CA VAL A 93 9.51 4.05 1.95
C VAL A 93 8.35 3.70 2.89
N ALA A 94 7.46 2.79 2.47
CA ALA A 94 6.30 2.37 3.25
C ALA A 94 6.70 1.65 4.55
N LEU A 95 7.74 0.80 4.54
CA LEU A 95 8.29 0.15 5.74
C LEU A 95 8.89 1.17 6.73
N SER A 96 9.58 2.17 6.22
CA SER A 96 10.15 3.24 7.05
C SER A 96 9.05 4.09 7.66
N TRP A 97 8.00 4.37 6.88
CA TRP A 97 6.80 5.06 7.36
C TRP A 97 6.03 4.24 8.41
N ALA A 98 5.83 2.94 8.23
CA ALA A 98 5.15 2.06 9.19
C ALA A 98 5.81 2.14 10.57
N ARG A 99 7.14 2.05 10.63
CA ARG A 99 7.90 2.22 11.88
C ARG A 99 7.73 3.61 12.48
N TYR A 100 7.74 4.65 11.65
CA TYR A 100 7.55 6.02 12.10
C TYR A 100 6.17 6.26 12.74
N VAL A 101 5.12 5.61 12.25
CA VAL A 101 3.77 5.67 12.84
C VAL A 101 3.56 4.67 13.98
N GLY A 102 4.61 3.98 14.44
CA GLY A 102 4.55 3.07 15.58
C GLY A 102 4.01 1.67 15.27
N ILE A 103 3.94 1.27 14.00
CA ILE A 103 3.50 -0.07 13.59
C ILE A 103 4.72 -0.98 13.41
N ASN A 104 4.69 -2.12 14.10
CA ASN A 104 5.64 -3.22 13.93
C ASN A 104 4.99 -4.30 13.07
N LEU A 105 5.47 -4.45 11.83
CA LEU A 105 4.94 -5.38 10.81
C LEU A 105 5.50 -6.79 10.97
#